data_AF-A0A7S0CJC9-F1
#
_entry.id   AF-A0A7S0CJC9-F1
#
_cell.length_a   1.000
_cell.length_b   1.000
_cell.length_c   1.000
_cell.angle_alpha   90.00
_cell.angle_beta   90.00
_cell.angle_gamma   90.00
#
_symmetry.space_group_name_H-M   'P 1'
#
loop_
_entity.id
_entity.type
_entity.pdbx_description
1 polymer ?
#
loop_
_entity_poly.entity_id
_entity_poly.type
_entity_poly.pdbx_seq_one_letter_code
_entity_poly.pdbx_strand_id
1 'polypeptide(L)'
;EKMTLEQYAVSEYVENNWLTRILLHKLDNLAITNGDLEHAKNILREKCLVGLLSEFDASMYRFERFFGWQVSTPQDRECQLRHVTVGDSRHEHPEIEENSKAWLLLQEQNKYDMLLFEFIKTLFFIEQTNF
;
A
#
# COMPACT_ATOMS: atom_id res chain seq x y z
N GLU A 1 25.98 15.55 -0.94
CA GLU A 1 25.82 14.61 -2.08
C GLU A 1 24.38 14.17 -2.16
N LYS A 2 23.83 14.00 -3.37
CA LYS A 2 22.46 13.51 -3.56
C LYS A 2 22.51 11.99 -3.68
N MET A 3 21.90 11.29 -2.72
CA MET A 3 21.82 9.82 -2.70
C MET A 3 21.01 9.32 -3.92
N THR A 4 21.52 8.29 -4.62
CA THR A 4 20.74 7.61 -5.68
C THR A 4 19.75 6.63 -5.06
N LEU A 5 18.78 6.16 -5.85
CA LEU A 5 17.79 5.21 -5.35
C LEU A 5 18.41 3.84 -5.01
N GLU A 6 19.40 3.39 -5.78
CA GLU A 6 20.15 2.18 -5.47
C GLU A 6 20.93 2.31 -4.17
N GLN A 7 21.52 3.48 -3.91
CA GLN A 7 22.22 3.77 -2.65
C GLN A 7 21.23 3.79 -1.49
N TYR A 8 20.05 4.39 -1.68
CA TYR A 8 18.98 4.37 -0.68
C TYR A 8 18.55 2.94 -0.36
N ALA A 9 18.26 2.13 -1.37
CA ALA A 9 17.72 0.77 -1.22
C ALA A 9 18.66 -0.20 -0.45
N VAL A 10 19.95 0.10 -0.38
CA VAL A 10 20.95 -0.69 0.39
C VAL A 10 21.42 0.01 1.66
N SER A 11 20.93 1.22 1.94
CA SER A 11 21.32 1.99 3.12
C SER A 11 20.52 1.58 4.37
N GLU A 12 20.96 2.01 5.54
CA GLU A 12 20.21 1.86 6.79
C GLU A 12 18.94 2.72 6.86
N TYR A 13 18.81 3.69 5.96
CA TYR A 13 17.65 4.59 5.88
C TYR A 13 16.49 3.97 5.09
N VAL A 14 16.68 2.82 4.48
CA VAL A 14 15.63 2.19 3.67
C VAL A 14 14.47 1.75 4.53
N GLU A 15 13.31 2.33 4.27
CA GLU A 15 12.05 1.84 4.80
C GLU A 15 11.69 0.51 4.13
N ASN A 16 11.28 -0.48 4.93
CA ASN A 16 11.04 -1.83 4.46
C ASN A 16 9.80 -2.44 5.13
N ASN A 17 8.98 -3.13 4.34
CA ASN A 17 7.77 -3.83 4.79
C ASN A 17 6.88 -2.96 5.68
N TRP A 18 6.77 -1.68 5.31
CA TRP A 18 6.14 -0.64 6.12
C TRP A 18 4.70 -0.96 6.48
N LEU A 19 3.90 -1.41 5.51
CA LEU A 19 2.49 -1.74 5.76
C LEU A 19 2.36 -2.92 6.72
N THR A 20 3.16 -3.96 6.51
CA THR A 20 3.22 -5.13 7.40
C THR A 20 3.63 -4.71 8.82
N ARG A 21 4.63 -3.84 8.95
CA ARG A 21 5.10 -3.32 10.25
C ARG A 21 4.04 -2.52 10.98
N ILE A 22 3.34 -1.63 10.28
CA ILE A 22 2.30 -0.78 10.87
C ILE A 22 1.14 -1.62 11.40
N LEU A 23 0.67 -2.59 10.61
CA LEU A 23 -0.44 -3.47 11.04
C LEU A 23 -0.11 -4.22 12.33
N LEU A 24 1.17 -4.54 12.53
CA LEU A 24 1.65 -5.29 13.70
C LEU A 24 2.19 -4.39 14.83
N HIS A 25 2.24 -3.07 14.62
CA HIS A 25 2.94 -2.13 15.50
C HIS A 25 4.39 -2.56 15.83
N LYS A 26 5.12 -3.05 14.82
CA LYS A 26 6.46 -3.61 14.98
C LYS A 26 7.55 -2.63 14.56
N LEU A 27 8.47 -2.33 15.49
CA LEU A 27 9.58 -1.37 15.27
C LEU A 27 10.49 -1.76 14.09
N ASP A 28 11.06 -0.75 13.42
CA ASP A 28 11.80 -0.87 12.16
C ASP A 28 13.03 -1.78 12.22
N ASN A 29 13.59 -1.98 13.42
CA ASN A 29 14.77 -2.82 13.64
C ASN A 29 14.46 -4.29 13.94
N LEU A 30 13.19 -4.67 14.09
CA LEU A 30 12.80 -6.05 14.34
C LEU A 30 12.58 -6.79 13.02
N ALA A 31 13.09 -8.01 12.92
CA ALA A 31 12.90 -8.86 11.73
C ALA A 31 11.42 -9.24 11.56
N ILE A 32 10.90 -9.09 10.34
CA ILE A 32 9.59 -9.62 9.93
C ILE A 32 9.76 -11.10 9.59
N THR A 33 8.83 -11.92 10.07
CA THR A 33 8.78 -13.37 9.86
C THR A 33 7.55 -13.76 9.06
N ASN A 34 7.47 -15.02 8.63
CA ASN A 34 6.26 -15.52 7.98
C ASN A 34 5.05 -15.54 8.94
N GLY A 35 5.28 -15.73 10.25
CA GLY A 35 4.21 -15.64 11.24
C GLY A 35 3.64 -14.22 11.38
N ASP A 36 4.50 -13.21 11.26
CA ASP A 36 4.10 -11.80 11.22
C ASP A 36 3.23 -11.53 9.99
N LEU A 37 3.63 -12.02 8.81
CA LEU A 37 2.82 -11.90 7.58
C LEU A 37 1.42 -12.48 7.76
N GLU A 38 1.30 -13.70 8.29
CA GLU A 38 -0.02 -14.33 8.51
C GLU A 38 -0.86 -13.55 9.54
N HIS A 39 -0.25 -13.00 10.57
CA HIS A 39 -0.95 -12.14 11.52
C HIS A 39 -1.43 -10.83 10.86
N ALA A 40 -0.60 -10.18 10.04
CA ALA A 40 -0.99 -8.98 9.29
C ALA A 40 -2.15 -9.26 8.32
N LYS A 41 -2.14 -10.41 7.62
CA LYS A 41 -3.26 -10.85 6.77
C LYS A 41 -4.55 -11.03 7.58
N ASN A 42 -4.48 -11.62 8.77
CA ASN A 42 -5.66 -11.78 9.62
C ASN A 42 -6.20 -10.44 10.10
N ILE A 43 -5.35 -9.49 10.45
CA ILE A 43 -5.78 -8.13 10.79
C ILE A 43 -6.54 -7.50 9.63
N LEU A 44 -6.01 -7.56 8.41
CA LEU A 44 -6.67 -7.02 7.23
C LEU A 44 -8.03 -7.69 6.97
N ARG A 45 -8.10 -9.02 7.08
CA ARG A 45 -9.33 -9.78 6.83
C ARG A 45 -10.42 -9.47 7.87
N GLU A 46 -10.05 -9.42 9.14
CA GLU A 46 -11.01 -9.38 10.25
C GLU A 46 -11.36 -7.95 10.69
N LYS A 47 -10.47 -6.99 10.47
CA LYS A 47 -10.58 -5.65 11.07
C LYS A 47 -10.59 -4.51 10.05
N CYS A 48 -10.32 -4.78 8.78
CA CYS A 48 -10.20 -3.74 7.76
C CYS A 48 -11.16 -3.97 6.59
N LEU A 49 -11.76 -2.89 6.10
CA LEU A 49 -12.28 -2.82 4.74
C LEU A 49 -11.16 -2.26 3.86
N VAL A 50 -10.72 -3.02 2.85
CA VAL A 50 -9.59 -2.62 2.00
C VAL A 50 -10.03 -1.98 0.69
N GLY A 51 -9.19 -1.11 0.15
CA GLY A 51 -9.36 -0.51 -1.17
C GLY A 51 -8.06 -0.54 -1.96
N LEU A 52 -8.16 -0.41 -3.28
CA LEU A 52 -7.03 -0.34 -4.20
C LEU A 52 -7.08 1.00 -4.94
N LEU A 53 -5.95 1.71 -4.99
CA LEU A 53 -5.87 2.99 -5.72
C LEU A 53 -6.09 2.79 -7.23
N SER A 54 -5.65 1.66 -7.80
CA SER A 54 -5.93 1.30 -9.20
C SER A 54 -7.41 1.09 -9.47
N GLU A 55 -8.19 0.80 -8.43
CA GLU A 55 -9.65 0.60 -8.47
C GLU A 55 -10.34 1.69 -7.62
N PHE A 56 -9.89 2.93 -7.77
CA PHE A 56 -10.26 4.04 -6.88
C PHE A 56 -11.77 4.21 -6.74
N ASP A 57 -12.50 4.29 -7.86
CA ASP A 57 -13.96 4.50 -7.84
C ASP A 57 -14.69 3.36 -7.13
N ALA A 58 -14.29 2.12 -7.41
CA ALA A 58 -14.85 0.93 -6.76
C ALA A 58 -14.51 0.88 -5.27
N SER A 59 -13.32 1.34 -4.87
CA SER A 59 -12.89 1.42 -3.48
C SER A 59 -13.69 2.47 -2.71
N MET A 60 -13.81 3.67 -3.26
CA MET A 60 -14.56 4.75 -2.63
C MET A 60 -16.05 4.43 -2.51
N TYR A 61 -16.64 3.83 -3.54
CA TYR A 61 -18.03 3.37 -3.47
C TYR A 61 -18.26 2.37 -2.32
N ARG A 62 -17.34 1.41 -2.13
CA ARG A 62 -17.40 0.46 -1.02
C ARG A 62 -17.30 1.16 0.34
N PHE A 63 -16.36 2.10 0.48
CA PHE A 63 -16.21 2.86 1.72
C PHE A 63 -17.47 3.69 2.04
N GLU A 64 -18.03 4.37 1.04
CA GLU A 64 -19.25 5.16 1.20
C GLU A 64 -20.42 4.29 1.66
N ARG A 65 -20.61 3.12 1.04
CA ARG A 65 -21.67 2.19 1.40
C ARG A 65 -21.48 1.57 2.78
N PHE A 66 -20.27 1.13 3.12
CA PHE A 66 -19.98 0.48 4.39
C PHE A 66 -20.08 1.44 5.58
N PHE A 67 -19.52 2.65 5.45
CA PHE A 67 -19.53 3.64 6.53
C PHE A 67 -20.78 4.54 6.53
N GLY A 68 -21.66 4.42 5.52
CA GLY A 68 -22.84 5.25 5.38
C GLY A 68 -22.52 6.71 5.04
N TRP A 69 -21.43 6.96 4.32
CA TRP A 69 -21.12 8.31 3.83
C TRP A 69 -22.05 8.69 2.69
N GLN A 70 -22.15 10.00 2.44
CA GLN A 70 -22.87 10.49 1.27
C GLN A 70 -22.13 10.06 0.01
N VAL A 71 -22.89 9.55 -0.97
CA VAL A 71 -22.33 9.20 -2.27
C VAL A 71 -21.80 10.46 -2.94
N SER A 72 -20.51 10.44 -3.24
CA SER A 72 -19.82 11.57 -3.88
C SER A 72 -20.40 11.85 -5.26
N THR A 73 -20.57 13.12 -5.59
CA THR A 73 -20.85 13.53 -6.97
C THR A 73 -19.63 13.26 -7.86
N PRO A 74 -19.77 13.28 -9.19
CA PRO A 74 -18.62 13.15 -10.09
C PRO A 74 -17.52 14.18 -9.80
N GLN A 75 -17.89 15.41 -9.45
CA GLN A 75 -16.96 16.49 -9.10
C GLN A 75 -16.23 16.20 -7.78
N ASP A 76 -16.94 15.69 -6.77
CA ASP A 76 -16.33 15.27 -5.51
C ASP A 76 -15.33 14.14 -5.75
N ARG A 77 -15.68 13.17 -6.59
CA ARG A 77 -14.83 12.03 -6.93
C ARG A 77 -13.55 12.45 -7.64
N GLU A 78 -13.63 13.37 -8.60
CA GLU A 78 -12.47 13.96 -9.28
C GLU A 78 -11.56 14.69 -8.28
N CYS A 79 -12.15 15.47 -7.37
CA CYS A 79 -11.40 16.17 -6.33
C CYS A 79 -10.66 15.19 -5.41
N GLN A 80 -11.34 14.14 -4.94
CA GLN A 80 -10.75 13.09 -4.11
C GLN A 80 -9.61 12.38 -4.84
N LEU A 81 -9.83 11.98 -6.10
CA LEU A 81 -8.81 11.31 -6.92
C LEU A 81 -7.55 12.17 -7.06
N ARG A 82 -7.71 13.47 -7.32
CA ARG A 82 -6.59 14.41 -7.41
C ARG A 82 -5.81 14.49 -6.09
N HIS A 83 -6.50 14.47 -4.95
CA HIS A 83 -5.82 14.50 -3.65
C HIS A 83 -5.03 13.21 -3.38
N VAL A 84 -5.58 12.04 -3.71
CA VAL A 84 -4.88 10.76 -3.45
C VAL A 84 -3.77 10.46 -4.46
N THR A 85 -3.88 10.93 -5.70
CA THR A 85 -2.87 10.69 -6.74
C THR A 85 -1.66 11.62 -6.62
N VAL A 86 -1.88 12.88 -6.22
CA VAL A 86 -0.78 13.83 -5.99
C VAL A 86 -0.06 13.52 -4.67
N GLY A 87 -0.78 13.01 -3.66
CA GLY A 87 -0.22 12.76 -2.33
C GLY A 87 0.43 14.01 -1.71
N ASP A 88 1.41 13.80 -0.83
CA ASP A 88 2.20 14.87 -0.19
C ASP A 88 3.50 15.22 -0.94
N SER A 89 3.95 14.37 -1.88
CA SER A 89 5.25 14.55 -2.53
C SER A 89 5.14 15.39 -3.81
N ARG A 90 5.57 16.64 -3.72
CA ARG A 90 5.55 17.61 -4.84
C ARG A 90 6.81 17.61 -5.70
N HIS A 91 7.75 16.70 -5.46
CA HIS A 91 9.02 16.67 -6.17
C HIS A 91 8.93 15.71 -7.36
N GLU A 92 9.48 16.11 -8.50
CA GLU A 92 9.64 15.19 -9.62
C GLU A 92 10.60 14.07 -9.25
N HIS A 93 10.18 12.84 -9.52
CA HIS A 93 10.97 11.63 -9.35
C HIS A 93 11.01 10.91 -10.69
N PRO A 94 12.15 10.33 -11.09
CA PRO A 94 12.19 9.51 -12.29
C PRO A 94 11.30 8.28 -12.10
N GLU A 95 10.58 7.89 -13.14
CA GLU A 95 9.95 6.58 -13.18
C GLU A 95 11.04 5.51 -13.12
N ILE A 96 10.81 4.48 -12.30
CA ILE A 96 11.73 3.38 -12.13
C ILE A 96 11.28 2.26 -13.05
N GLU A 97 12.16 1.84 -13.95
CA GLU A 97 11.88 0.70 -14.82
C GLU A 97 11.71 -0.58 -13.99
N GLU A 98 10.65 -1.33 -14.26
CA GLU A 98 10.39 -2.61 -13.63
C GLU A 98 11.54 -3.58 -13.92
N ASN A 99 11.94 -4.38 -12.92
CA ASN A 99 13.11 -5.27 -12.97
C ASN A 99 14.48 -4.55 -13.11
N SER A 100 14.54 -3.22 -13.06
CA SER A 100 15.81 -2.51 -12.89
C SER A 100 16.47 -2.87 -11.56
N LYS A 101 17.77 -2.58 -11.43
CA LYS A 101 18.52 -2.88 -10.21
C LYS A 101 17.89 -2.24 -8.97
N ALA A 102 17.52 -0.97 -9.03
CA ALA A 102 16.88 -0.28 -7.91
C ALA A 102 15.52 -0.91 -7.57
N TRP A 103 14.73 -1.25 -8.59
CA TRP A 103 13.43 -1.90 -8.43
C TRP A 103 13.53 -3.23 -7.70
N LEU A 104 14.45 -4.11 -8.14
CA LEU A 104 14.65 -5.43 -7.53
C LEU A 104 15.15 -5.32 -6.08
N LEU A 105 16.04 -4.36 -5.80
CA LEU A 105 16.51 -4.10 -4.44
C LEU A 105 15.36 -3.65 -3.54
N LEU A 106 14.53 -2.70 -3.98
CA LEU A 106 13.36 -2.23 -3.22
C LEU A 106 12.29 -3.31 -3.05
N GLN A 107 12.09 -4.15 -4.07
CA GLN A 107 11.17 -5.28 -4.02
C GLN A 107 11.62 -6.28 -2.94
N GLU A 108 12.92 -6.61 -2.88
CA GLU A 108 13.45 -7.51 -1.85
C GLU A 108 13.32 -6.92 -0.44
N GLN A 109 13.60 -5.61 -0.28
CA GLN A 109 13.37 -4.92 0.99
C GLN A 109 11.90 -5.02 1.41
N ASN A 110 10.97 -4.95 0.46
CA ASN A 110 9.53 -4.95 0.71
C ASN A 110 8.84 -6.31 0.44
N LYS A 111 9.57 -7.42 0.48
CA LYS A 111 9.04 -8.74 0.11
C LYS A 111 7.75 -9.14 0.83
N TYR A 112 7.59 -8.77 2.11
CA TYR A 112 6.40 -9.09 2.87
C TYR A 112 5.23 -8.17 2.51
N ASP A 113 5.50 -6.90 2.25
CA ASP A 113 4.48 -5.98 1.73
C ASP A 113 4.00 -6.40 0.34
N MET A 114 4.88 -6.92 -0.52
CA MET A 114 4.49 -7.48 -1.81
C MET A 114 3.57 -8.69 -1.64
N LEU A 115 3.90 -9.63 -0.75
CA LEU A 115 3.03 -10.77 -0.44
C LEU A 115 1.70 -10.35 0.20
N LEU A 116 1.74 -9.33 1.06
CA LEU A 116 0.56 -8.76 1.69
C LEU A 116 -0.33 -8.05 0.68
N PHE A 117 0.25 -7.34 -0.30
CA PHE A 117 -0.46 -6.68 -1.38
C PHE A 117 -1.20 -7.67 -2.29
N GLU A 118 -0.57 -8.79 -2.65
CA GLU A 118 -1.25 -9.89 -3.37
C GLU A 118 -2.46 -10.42 -2.58
N PHE A 119 -2.32 -10.51 -1.26
CA PHE A 119 -3.43 -10.88 -0.40
C PHE A 119 -4.52 -9.81 -0.33
N ILE A 120 -4.17 -8.52 -0.28
CA ILE A 120 -5.14 -7.41 -0.33
C ILE A 120 -5.93 -7.43 -1.65
N LYS A 121 -5.29 -7.74 -2.79
CA LYS A 121 -6.01 -7.93 -4.06
C LYS A 121 -7.01 -9.07 -3.97
N THR A 122 -6.62 -10.19 -3.34
CA THR A 122 -7.53 -11.32 -3.08
C THR A 122 -8.72 -10.88 -2.22
N LEU A 123 -8.48 -10.14 -1.13
CA LEU A 123 -9.55 -9.59 -0.31
C LEU A 123 -10.49 -8.70 -1.12
N PHE A 124 -9.94 -7.77 -1.89
CA PHE A 124 -10.72 -6.78 -2.65
C PHE A 124 -11.58 -7.40 -3.76
N PHE A 125 -11.00 -8.31 -4.55
CA PHE A 125 -11.67 -8.89 -5.71
C PHE A 125 -12.52 -10.13 -5.40
N ILE A 126 -12.29 -10.80 -4.26
CA ILE A 126 -12.93 -12.08 -3.94
C ILE A 126 -13.72 -11.98 -2.63
N GLU A 127 -13.06 -11.72 -1.50
CA GLU A 127 -13.68 -11.85 -0.17
C GLU A 127 -14.60 -10.67 0.20
N GLN A 128 -14.26 -9.44 -0.21
CA GLN A 128 -14.94 -8.17 0.15
C GLN A 128 -15.75 -7.58 -1.01
N THR A 129 -16.31 -8.44 -1.88
CA THR A 129 -17.07 -8.05 -3.08
C THR A 129 -18.47 -7.52 -2.78
N ASN A 130 -19.05 -7.87 -1.63
CA ASN A 130 -20.45 -7.57 -1.30
C ASN A 130 -20.66 -6.28 -0.50
N PHE A 131 -19.57 -5.63 -0.06
CA PHE A 131 -19.62 -4.33 0.61
C PHE A 131 -19.96 -3.21 -0.37
#